data_AF-A0A7C5A072-F1
#
_entry.id   AF-A0A7C5A072-F1
#
_cell.length_a   1.000
_cell.length_b   1.000
_cell.length_c   1.000
_cell.angle_alpha   90.00
_cell.angle_beta   90.00
_cell.angle_gamma   90.00
#
_symmetry.space_group_name_H-M   'P 1'
#
loop_
_entity.id
_entity.type
_entity.pdbx_description
1 polymer ?
#
loop_
_entity_poly.entity_id
_entity_poly.type
_entity_poly.pdbx_seq_one_letter_code
_entity_poly.pdbx_strand_id
1 'polypeptide(L)' 'MQRFGEKLRILRKRRGLTLQELARELGITSHSYISAIEFGKKQPSVTLVLKVAELFDVSTDQLLKDYLEVD' A
#
# COMPACT_ATOMS: atom_id res chain seq x y z
N MET A 1 4.42 -14.29 6.56
CA MET A 1 5.36 -13.17 6.38
C MET A 1 4.95 -12.43 5.13
N GLN A 2 4.33 -11.26 5.28
CA GLN A 2 3.92 -10.42 4.16
C GLN A 2 4.64 -9.07 4.25
N ARG A 3 5.31 -8.69 3.16
CA ARG A 3 6.00 -7.38 3.07
C ARG A 3 4.99 -6.28 2.75
N PHE A 4 5.33 -5.03 3.03
CA PHE A 4 4.49 -3.85 2.78
C PHE A 4 3.79 -3.86 1.40
N GLY A 5 4.53 -4.17 0.33
CA GLY A 5 3.99 -4.18 -1.03
C GLY A 5 2.86 -5.21 -1.23
N GLU A 6 3.00 -6.39 -0.62
CA GLU A 6 1.99 -7.45 -0.68
C GLU A 6 0.73 -7.04 0.08
N LYS A 7 0.90 -6.42 1.26
CA LYS A 7 -0.20 -5.88 2.06
C LYS A 7 -0.94 -4.76 1.34
N LEU A 8 -0.21 -3.84 0.71
CA LEU A 8 -0.80 -2.79 -0.10
C LEU A 8 -1.64 -3.37 -1.25
N ARG A 9 -1.12 -4.42 -1.91
CA ARG A 9 -1.83 -5.11 -2.98
C ARG A 9 -3.11 -5.80 -2.50
N ILE A 10 -3.08 -6.41 -1.31
CA ILE A 10 -4.25 -7.02 -0.66
C ILE A 10 -5.31 -5.96 -0.39
N LEU A 11 -4.94 -4.89 0.32
CA LEU A 11 -5.84 -3.78 0.65
C LEU A 11 -6.46 -3.15 -0.60
N ARG A 12 -5.64 -2.87 -1.63
CA ARG A 12 -6.09 -2.33 -2.91
C ARG A 12 -7.15 -3.23 -3.56
N LYS A 13 -6.87 -4.54 -3.64
CA LYS A 13 -7.77 -5.50 -4.26
C LYS A 13 -9.06 -5.68 -3.47
N ARG A 14 -9.00 -5.74 -2.13
CA ARG A 14 -10.18 -5.83 -1.27
C ARG A 14 -11.13 -4.64 -1.47
N ARG A 15 -10.56 -3.44 -1.68
CA ARG A 15 -11.33 -2.23 -1.99
C ARG A 15 -11.74 -2.09 -3.46
N GLY A 16 -11.39 -3.06 -4.32
CA GLY A 16 -11.75 -3.06 -5.73
C GLY A 16 -11.03 -2.01 -6.57
N LEU A 17 -9.93 -1.42 -6.08
CA LEU A 17 -9.24 -0.33 -6.76
C LEU A 17 -8.27 -0.83 -7.84
N THR A 18 -8.26 -0.16 -8.98
CA THR A 18 -7.18 -0.24 -9.96
C THR A 18 -5.91 0.46 -9.42
N LEU A 19 -4.76 0.21 -10.06
CA LEU A 19 -3.52 0.91 -9.71
C LEU A 19 -3.62 2.43 -9.92
N GLN A 20 -4.38 2.86 -10.93
CA GLN A 20 -4.60 4.27 -11.24
C GLN A 20 -5.47 4.95 -10.19
N GLU A 21 -6.55 4.29 -9.77
CA GLU A 21 -7.41 4.79 -8.70
C GLU A 21 -6.64 4.88 -7.38
N LEU A 22 -5.90 3.83 -6.99
CA LEU A 22 -5.09 3.89 -5.77
C LEU A 22 -4.05 5.03 -5.83
N ALA A 23 -3.40 5.23 -6.97
CA ALA A 23 -2.47 6.35 -7.13
C ALA A 23 -3.19 7.69 -6.93
N ARG A 24 -4.38 7.86 -7.50
CA ARG A 24 -5.21 9.07 -7.31
C ARG A 24 -5.60 9.27 -5.85
N GLU A 25 -6.12 8.24 -5.16
CA GLU A 25 -6.50 8.32 -3.74
C GLU A 25 -5.30 8.71 -2.85
N LEU A 26 -4.10 8.23 -3.18
CA LEU A 26 -2.88 8.55 -2.44
C LEU A 26 -2.22 9.88 -2.86
N GLY A 27 -2.80 10.60 -3.83
CA GLY A 27 -2.24 11.83 -4.39
C GLY A 27 -0.90 11.60 -5.10
N ILE A 28 -0.78 10.50 -5.82
CA ILE A 28 0.41 10.05 -6.55
C ILE A 28 0.10 10.08 -8.06
N THR A 29 0.95 10.75 -8.82
CA THR A 29 0.74 10.93 -10.27
C THR A 29 0.99 9.64 -11.07
N SER A 30 1.88 8.76 -10.62
CA SER A 30 2.28 7.57 -11.36
C SER A 30 1.73 6.27 -10.75
N HIS A 31 0.83 5.61 -11.46
CA HIS A 31 0.37 4.26 -11.12
C HIS A 31 1.48 3.19 -11.25
N SER A 32 2.48 3.43 -12.11
CA SER A 32 3.66 2.57 -12.22
C SER A 32 4.52 2.59 -10.95
N TYR A 33 4.54 3.71 -10.23
CA TYR A 33 5.18 3.79 -8.91
C TYR A 33 4.47 2.87 -7.91
N ILE A 34 3.13 2.90 -7.85
CA ILE A 34 2.35 1.99 -7.00
C ILE A 34 2.63 0.53 -7.35
N SER A 35 2.65 0.18 -8.64
CA SER A 35 3.01 -1.17 -9.10
C SER A 35 4.40 -1.60 -8.60
N ALA A 36 5.41 -0.73 -8.74
CA ALA A 36 6.77 -1.02 -8.26
C ALA A 36 6.81 -1.26 -6.74
N ILE A 37 6.00 -0.55 -5.95
CA ILE A 37 5.86 -0.78 -4.51
C ILE A 37 5.21 -2.15 -4.24
N GLU A 38 4.10 -2.46 -4.91
CA GLU A 38 3.38 -3.74 -4.71
C GLU A 38 4.22 -4.98 -5.03
N PHE A 39 5.11 -4.87 -6.02
CA PHE A 39 6.05 -5.94 -6.38
C PHE A 39 7.38 -5.89 -5.59
N GLY A 40 7.51 -4.99 -4.61
CA GLY A 40 8.72 -4.85 -3.81
C GLY A 40 9.95 -4.35 -4.58
N LYS A 41 9.76 -3.84 -5.80
CA LYS A 41 10.82 -3.25 -6.64
C LYS A 41 11.25 -1.87 -6.13
N LYS A 42 10.38 -1.20 -5.37
CA LYS A 42 10.67 0.07 -4.73
C LYS A 42 10.19 0.04 -3.28
N GLN A 43 10.92 0.72 -2.40
CA GLN A 43 10.52 0.86 -1.00
C GLN A 43 9.55 2.04 -0.83
N PRO A 44 8.55 1.92 0.06
CA PRO A 44 7.66 3.03 0.36
C PRO A 44 8.41 4.11 1.14
N SER A 45 8.07 5.38 0.89
CA SER A 45 8.45 6.46 1.80
C SER A 45 7.58 6.42 3.06
N VAL A 46 8.06 7.00 4.16
CA VAL A 46 7.26 7.16 5.40
C VAL A 46 5.92 7.84 5.10
N THR A 47 5.92 8.88 4.26
CA THR A 47 4.69 9.57 3.82
C THR A 47 3.72 8.63 3.11
N LEU A 48 4.21 7.71 2.27
CA LEU A 48 3.35 6.73 1.61
C LEU A 48 2.74 5.77 2.63
N VAL A 49 3.53 5.28 3.59
CA VAL A 49 3.03 4.38 4.64
C VAL A 49 1.91 5.05 5.44
N LEU A 50 2.09 6.31 5.83
CA LEU A 50 1.08 7.09 6.57
C LEU A 50 -0.20 7.27 5.75
N LYS A 51 -0.08 7.65 4.48
CA LYS A 51 -1.24 7.79 3.58
C LYS A 51 -1.99 6.49 3.36
N VAL A 52 -1.28 5.37 3.26
CA VAL A 52 -1.89 4.04 3.12
C VAL A 52 -2.61 3.64 4.42
N ALA A 53 -1.98 3.88 5.57
CA ALA A 53 -2.58 3.64 6.88
C ALA A 53 -3.91 4.40 7.03
N GLU A 54 -3.90 5.70 6.72
CA GLU A 54 -5.08 6.56 6.77
C GLU A 54 -6.14 6.14 5.75
N LEU A 55 -5.75 5.90 4.49
CA LEU A 55 -6.69 5.54 3.43
C LEU A 55 -7.44 4.26 3.77
N PHE A 56 -6.75 3.23 4.25
CA PHE A 56 -7.32 1.90 4.50
C PHE A 56 -7.75 1.65 5.94
N ASP A 57 -7.65 2.65 6.82
CA ASP A 57 -7.96 2.54 8.24
C ASP A 57 -7.22 1.38 8.94
N VAL A 58 -5.91 1.30 8.68
CA VAL A 58 -5.01 0.29 9.28
C VAL A 58 -3.83 0.96 9.96
N SER A 59 -3.21 0.28 10.91
CA SER A 59 -2.01 0.80 11.57
C SER A 59 -0.76 0.68 10.69
N THR A 60 0.21 1.58 10.90
CA THR A 60 1.55 1.48 10.30
C THR A 60 2.26 0.18 10.72
N ASP A 61 1.99 -0.31 11.93
CA ASP A 61 2.46 -1.60 12.43
C ASP A 61 1.96 -2.75 11.57
N GLN A 62 0.65 -2.80 11.27
CA GLN A 62 0.10 -3.79 10.35
C GLN A 62 0.74 -3.70 8.96
N LEU A 63 1.12 -2.52 8.50
CA LEU A 63 1.77 -2.35 7.20
C LEU A 63 3.25 -2.76 7.17
N LEU A 64 3.99 -2.55 8.28
CA LEU A 64 5.45 -2.68 8.32
C LEU A 64 5.96 -3.97 9.01
N LYS A 65 5.21 -4.53 9.95
CA LYS A 65 5.61 -5.75 10.67
C LYS A 65 5.17 -6.98 9.90
N ASP A 66 6.12 -7.74 9.36
CA ASP A 66 5.84 -8.90 8.48
C ASP A 66 4.97 -10.00 9.10
N TYR A 67 4.85 -10.03 10.42
CA TYR A 67 4.05 -10.99 11.20
C TYR A 67 2.64 -10.50 11.55
N LEU A 68 2.30 -9.24 11.28
CA LEU A 68 0.93 -8.72 11.43
C LEU A 68 0.22 -8.77 10.08
N GLU A 69 -1.03 -9.23 10.08
CA GLU A 69 -1.87 -9.21 8.89
C GLU A 69 -2.65 -7.90 8.80
N VAL A 70 -3.07 -7.56 7.59
CA VAL A 70 -4.07 -6.51 7.34
C VAL A 70 -5.42 -7.20 7.23
N ASP A 71 -6.39 -6.74 8.03
CA ASP A 71 -7.75 -7.29 8.04
C ASP A 71 -8.58 -6.86 6.83
#